data_AF-A0A852K9D9-F1
#
_entry.id   AF-A0A852K9D9-F1
#
_cell.length_a   1.000
_cell.length_b   1.000
_cell.length_c   1.000
_cell.angle_alpha   90.00
_cell.angle_beta   90.00
_cell.angle_gamma   90.00
#
_symmetry.space_group_name_H-M   'P 1'
#
loop_
_entity.id
_entity.type
_entity.pdbx_description
1 polymer ?
#
loop_
_entity_poly.entity_id
_entity_poly.type
_entity_poly.pdbx_seq_one_letter_code
_entity_poly.pdbx_strand_id
1 'polypeptide(L)'
;LSRSQGVRIPSLGSFDVLPTWTQVGHEAVIIPRPVFRLARNLAAVHSLVEDQDVLAGNKELRSLKYAAVAAQASVFRQKAESCIQGTVSLLSHCLGKGENVALVLRDVG
;
A
#
# COMPACT_ATOMS: atom_id res chain seq x y z
N LEU A 1 3.05 -9.68 -21.48
CA LEU A 1 2.27 -9.22 -20.30
C LEU A 1 3.23 -8.45 -19.41
N SER A 2 3.16 -7.11 -19.38
CA SER A 2 4.08 -6.33 -18.56
C SER A 2 3.82 -6.65 -17.09
N ARG A 3 4.87 -7.07 -16.39
CA ARG A 3 4.87 -7.33 -14.95
C ARG A 3 4.43 -6.04 -14.26
N SER A 4 3.23 -6.01 -13.69
CA SER A 4 2.74 -4.87 -12.91
C SER A 4 3.76 -4.63 -11.78
N GLN A 5 4.44 -3.49 -11.88
CA GLN A 5 5.51 -3.12 -10.97
C GLN A 5 4.85 -2.38 -9.80
N GLY A 6 4.92 -2.95 -8.60
CA GLY A 6 4.31 -2.35 -7.42
C GLY A 6 4.89 -0.97 -7.10
N VAL A 7 4.15 -0.22 -6.30
CA VAL A 7 4.40 1.18 -6.01
C VAL A 7 4.67 1.38 -4.53
N ARG A 8 5.70 2.15 -4.21
CA ARG A 8 5.99 2.65 -2.87
C ARG A 8 5.39 4.05 -2.73
N ILE A 9 4.54 4.23 -1.73
CA ILE A 9 3.94 5.51 -1.36
C ILE A 9 4.75 6.09 -0.20
N PRO A 10 5.41 7.26 -0.37
CA PRO A 10 6.28 7.83 0.65
C PRO A 10 5.61 7.91 2.03
N SER A 11 6.29 7.36 3.05
CA SER A 11 5.88 7.31 4.46
C SER A 11 4.57 6.59 4.78
N LEU A 12 3.75 6.25 3.78
CA LEU A 12 2.50 5.55 3.95
C LEU A 12 2.68 4.04 3.87
N GLY A 13 3.33 3.54 2.82
CA GLY A 13 3.44 2.10 2.58
C GLY A 13 3.77 1.71 1.16
N SER A 14 3.37 0.52 0.77
CA SER A 14 3.49 0.00 -0.58
C SER A 14 2.22 -0.72 -1.02
N PHE A 15 2.01 -0.73 -2.33
CA PHE A 15 0.95 -1.47 -2.98
C PHE A 15 1.55 -2.34 -4.08
N ASP A 16 1.28 -3.64 -4.06
CA ASP A 16 1.71 -4.56 -5.10
C ASP A 16 0.70 -5.69 -5.32
N VAL A 17 0.81 -6.39 -6.45
CA VAL A 17 0.04 -7.61 -6.72
C VAL A 17 0.95 -8.81 -6.48
N LEU A 18 0.61 -9.62 -5.48
CA LEU A 18 1.37 -10.81 -5.10
C LEU A 18 0.63 -12.08 -5.54
N PRO A 19 1.35 -13.10 -6.04
CA PRO A 19 0.74 -14.41 -6.28
C PRO A 19 0.39 -15.06 -4.93
N THR A 20 -0.88 -15.42 -4.75
CA THR A 20 -1.35 -16.13 -3.56
C THR A 20 -1.88 -17.50 -3.98
N TRP A 21 -1.34 -18.56 -3.38
CA TRP A 21 -1.85 -19.92 -3.57
C TRP A 21 -3.19 -20.06 -2.84
N THR A 22 -4.22 -20.46 -3.57
CA THR A 22 -5.56 -20.70 -3.03
C THR A 22 -6.00 -22.10 -3.42
N GLN A 23 -6.55 -22.85 -2.46
CA GLN A 23 -7.18 -24.15 -2.73
C GLN A 23 -8.56 -23.94 -3.32
N VAL A 24 -8.79 -24.51 -4.51
CA VAL A 24 -10.09 -24.53 -5.19
C VAL A 24 -10.43 -25.99 -5.46
N GLY A 25 -11.27 -26.57 -4.60
CA GLY A 25 -11.54 -28.01 -4.61
C GLY A 25 -10.28 -28.80 -4.21
N HIS A 26 -9.81 -29.67 -5.11
CA HIS A 26 -8.59 -30.47 -4.92
C HIS A 26 -7.35 -29.85 -5.60
N GLU A 27 -7.50 -28.70 -6.26
CA GLU A 27 -6.43 -28.05 -6.99
C GLU A 27 -5.92 -26.78 -6.29
N ALA A 28 -4.60 -26.63 -6.23
CA ALA A 28 -3.96 -25.41 -5.80
C ALA A 28 -3.80 -24.47 -7.00
N VAL A 29 -4.48 -23.32 -6.98
CA VAL A 29 -4.42 -22.32 -8.05
C VAL A 29 -3.68 -21.08 -7.55
N ILE A 30 -2.87 -20.48 -8.42
CA ILE A 30 -2.23 -19.18 -8.15
C ILE A 30 -3.20 -18.06 -8.54
N ILE A 31 -3.61 -17.27 -7.56
CA ILE A 31 -4.45 -16.09 -7.77
C ILE A 31 -3.62 -14.83 -7.49
N PRO A 32 -3.43 -13.92 -8.47
CA PRO A 32 -2.83 -12.62 -8.21
C PRO A 32 -3.73 -11.81 -7.27
N ARG A 33 -3.22 -11.38 -6.12
CA ARG A 33 -3.97 -10.57 -5.15
C ARG A 33 -3.33 -9.20 -4.92
N PRO A 34 -4.11 -8.12 -4.93
CA PRO A 34 -3.62 -6.82 -4.52
C PRO A 34 -3.36 -6.82 -3.01
N VAL A 35 -2.17 -6.38 -2.62
CA VAL A 35 -1.73 -6.30 -1.23
C VAL A 35 -1.18 -4.91 -0.96
N PHE A 36 -1.77 -4.26 0.04
CA PHE A 36 -1.23 -3.04 0.63
C PHE A 36 -0.45 -3.38 1.90
N ARG A 37 0.77 -2.86 2.04
CA ARG A 37 1.60 -3.01 3.24
C ARG A 37 1.92 -1.64 3.80
N LEU A 38 1.72 -1.47 5.10
CA LEU A 38 2.07 -0.23 5.79
C LEU A 38 3.60 -0.05 5.77
N ALA A 39 4.06 1.20 5.74
CA ALA A 39 5.49 1.48 5.83
C ALA A 39 6.02 1.04 7.20
N ARG A 40 7.13 0.30 7.23
CA ARG A 40 7.73 -0.23 8.47
C ARG A 40 7.96 0.84 9.54
N ASN A 41 8.37 2.04 9.14
CA ASN A 41 8.58 3.15 10.08
C ASN A 41 7.27 3.63 10.73
N LEU A 42 6.17 3.62 9.97
CA LEU A 42 4.84 3.97 10.48
C LEU A 42 4.26 2.85 11.35
N ALA A 43 4.48 1.59 10.98
CA ALA A 43 4.10 0.44 11.81
C ALA A 43 4.88 0.40 13.13
N ALA A 44 6.21 0.56 13.07
CA ALA A 44 7.10 0.47 14.22
C ALA A 44 6.86 1.59 15.24
N VAL A 45 6.65 2.84 14.79
CA VAL A 45 6.41 3.96 15.72
C VAL A 45 5.12 3.79 16.53
N HIS A 46 4.18 3.00 16.02
CA HIS A 46 2.90 2.69 16.65
C HIS A 46 2.81 1.25 17.17
N SER A 47 3.94 0.53 17.24
CA SER A 47 4.04 -0.86 17.74
C SER A 47 3.02 -1.83 17.10
N LEU A 48 2.72 -1.63 15.81
CA LEU A 48 1.81 -2.50 15.08
C LEU A 48 2.49 -3.82 14.75
N VAL A 49 1.76 -4.92 14.95
CA VAL A 49 2.23 -6.25 14.55
C VAL A 49 2.08 -6.38 13.03
N GLU A 50 3.20 -6.52 12.33
CA GLU A 50 3.15 -6.85 10.90
C GLU A 50 2.69 -8.30 10.73
N ASP A 51 1.75 -8.51 9.82
CA ASP A 51 1.40 -9.85 9.38
C ASP A 51 2.63 -10.48 8.70
N GLN A 52 3.13 -11.57 9.29
CA GLN A 52 4.31 -12.29 8.81
C GLN A 52 4.03 -13.04 7.50
N ASP A 53 2.78 -13.04 7.03
CA ASP A 53 2.43 -13.73 5.80
C ASP A 53 3.07 -13.07 4.57
N VAL A 54 3.96 -13.88 3.99
CA VAL A 54 4.55 -13.83 2.67
C VAL A 54 5.61 -12.75 2.47
N LEU A 55 6.84 -13.21 2.63
CA LEU A 55 8.07 -12.70 2.01
C LEU A 55 7.80 -12.28 0.56
N ALA A 56 7.50 -11.00 0.35
CA ALA A 56 7.57 -10.38 -0.96
C ALA A 56 9.07 -10.36 -1.32
N GLY A 57 9.55 -11.43 -1.96
CA GLY A 57 10.93 -11.54 -2.42
C GLY A 57 11.33 -10.26 -3.16
N ASN A 58 12.54 -9.77 -2.88
CA ASN A 58 13.19 -8.51 -3.30
C ASN A 58 12.74 -7.90 -4.65
N LYS A 59 11.47 -7.55 -4.78
CA LYS A 59 10.89 -6.93 -5.97
C LYS A 59 11.02 -5.43 -5.76
N GLU A 60 11.80 -4.80 -6.62
CA GLU A 60 12.00 -3.37 -6.57
C GLU A 60 10.68 -2.64 -6.90
N LEU A 61 10.13 -1.97 -5.89
CA LEU A 61 8.92 -1.16 -6.00
C LEU A 61 9.30 0.25 -6.47
N ARG A 62 8.57 0.79 -7.44
CA ARG A 62 8.80 2.15 -7.91
C ARG A 62 8.22 3.16 -6.94
N SER A 63 8.91 4.27 -6.72
CA SER A 63 8.32 5.38 -5.97
C SER A 63 7.10 5.94 -6.70
N LEU A 64 6.05 6.28 -5.95
CA LEU A 64 4.86 6.93 -6.46
C LEU A 64 5.23 8.24 -7.15
N LYS A 65 4.75 8.41 -8.38
CA LYS A 65 4.99 9.63 -9.15
C LYS A 65 3.88 10.65 -8.84
N TYR A 66 4.14 11.62 -7.98
CA TYR A 66 3.17 12.68 -7.66
C TYR A 66 2.62 13.40 -8.88
N ALA A 67 3.44 13.62 -9.92
CA ALA A 67 2.99 14.23 -11.17
C ALA A 67 1.92 13.39 -11.89
N ALA A 68 2.03 12.05 -11.86
CA ALA A 68 1.04 11.16 -12.47
C ALA A 68 -0.27 11.17 -11.67
N VAL A 69 -0.18 11.13 -10.33
CA VAL A 69 -1.35 11.25 -9.44
C VAL A 69 -2.05 12.58 -9.65
N ALA A 70 -1.28 13.67 -9.74
CA ALA A 70 -1.80 15.01 -9.95
C ALA A 70 -2.51 15.15 -11.30
N ALA A 71 -1.93 14.60 -12.37
CA ALA A 71 -2.56 14.58 -13.69
C ALA A 71 -3.87 13.78 -13.67
N GLN A 72 -3.90 12.58 -13.08
CA GLN A 72 -5.11 11.77 -12.97
C GLN A 72 -6.20 12.44 -12.14
N ALA A 73 -5.83 13.10 -11.05
CA ALA A 73 -6.77 13.82 -10.18
C ALA A 73 -7.10 15.23 -10.67
N SER A 74 -6.53 15.69 -11.80
CA SER A 74 -6.69 17.06 -12.31
C SER A 74 -6.36 18.15 -11.27
N VAL A 75 -5.27 17.96 -10.53
CA VAL A 75 -4.77 18.90 -9.53
C VAL A 75 -3.30 19.26 -9.78
N PHE A 76 -2.80 20.28 -9.07
CA PHE A 76 -1.38 20.57 -9.05
C PHE A 76 -0.59 19.48 -8.32
N ARG A 77 0.66 19.26 -8.75
CA ARG A 77 1.58 18.29 -8.11
C ARG A 77 1.69 18.51 -6.61
N GLN A 78 1.84 19.77 -6.17
CA GLN A 78 1.95 20.17 -4.78
C GLN A 78 0.71 19.78 -3.98
N LYS A 79 -0.48 19.87 -4.60
CA LYS A 79 -1.75 19.47 -3.98
C LYS A 79 -1.81 17.96 -3.81
N ALA A 80 -1.42 17.18 -4.81
CA ALA A 80 -1.35 15.72 -4.69
C ALA A 80 -0.37 15.28 -3.58
N GLU A 81 0.80 15.90 -3.52
CA GLU A 81 1.81 15.64 -2.48
C GLU A 81 1.29 15.99 -1.08
N SER A 82 0.70 17.18 -0.93
CA SER A 82 0.13 17.64 0.35
C SER A 82 -1.02 16.73 0.82
N CYS A 83 -1.87 16.27 -0.10
CA CYS A 83 -2.93 15.31 0.25
C CYS A 83 -2.37 14.00 0.79
N ILE A 84 -1.34 13.45 0.15
CA ILE A 84 -0.72 12.19 0.59
C ILE A 84 -0.05 12.37 1.96
N GLN A 85 0.69 13.48 2.16
CA GLN A 85 1.29 13.81 3.45
C GLN A 85 0.24 14.03 4.55
N GLY A 86 -0.86 14.70 4.22
CA GLY A 86 -2.00 14.92 5.13
C GLY A 86 -2.64 13.61 5.57
N THR A 87 -2.87 12.68 4.63
CA THR A 87 -3.38 11.34 4.93
C THR A 87 -2.45 10.56 5.86
N VAL A 88 -1.14 10.56 5.60
CA VAL A 88 -0.15 9.91 6.47
C VAL A 88 -0.15 10.53 7.87
N SER A 89 -0.23 11.86 7.94
CA SER A 89 -0.24 12.59 9.22
C SER A 89 -1.48 12.26 10.04
N LEU A 90 -2.65 12.24 9.39
CA LEU A 90 -3.91 11.87 10.04
C LEU A 90 -3.88 10.41 10.52
N LEU A 91 -3.45 9.48 9.66
CA LEU A 91 -3.33 8.07 10.02
C LEU A 91 -2.39 7.89 11.22
N SER A 92 -1.21 8.51 11.17
CA SER A 92 -0.23 8.45 12.27
C SER A 92 -0.80 9.03 13.57
N HIS A 93 -1.52 10.15 13.50
CA HIS A 93 -2.14 10.78 14.66
C HIS A 93 -3.20 9.89 15.31
N CYS A 94 -4.07 9.27 14.52
CA CYS A 94 -5.09 8.34 15.01
C CYS A 94 -4.45 7.08 15.63
N LEU A 95 -3.45 6.49 14.97
CA LEU A 95 -2.70 5.36 15.51
C LEU A 95 -1.99 5.70 16.83
N GLY A 96 -1.42 6.90 16.94
CA GLY A 96 -0.77 7.38 18.16
C GLY A 96 -1.71 7.56 19.35
N LYS A 97 -3.02 7.65 19.11
CA LYS A 97 -4.07 7.66 20.15
C LYS A 97 -4.59 6.25 20.49
N GLY A 98 -4.09 5.21 19.83
CA GLY A 98 -4.62 3.86 19.94
C GLY A 98 -5.98 3.68 19.26
N GLU A 99 -6.36 4.56 18.33
CA GLU A 99 -7.60 4.42 17.56
C GLU A 99 -7.47 3.29 16.53
N ASN A 100 -8.54 2.50 16.36
CA ASN A 100 -8.63 1.53 15.28
C ASN A 100 -8.96 2.26 13.96
N VAL A 101 -8.03 2.27 13.02
CA VAL A 101 -8.17 2.96 11.74
C VAL A 101 -8.27 1.96 10.59
N ALA A 102 -9.30 2.10 9.76
CA ALA A 102 -9.41 1.36 8.50
C ALA A 102 -8.95 2.21 7.32
N LEU A 103 -7.87 1.79 6.65
CA LEU A 103 -7.48 2.35 5.35
C LEU A 103 -8.15 1.54 4.23
N VAL A 104 -9.26 2.07 3.69
CA VAL A 104 -10.02 1.38 2.64
C VAL A 104 -9.60 1.89 1.27
N LEU A 105 -9.00 1.02 0.47
CA LEU A 105 -8.75 1.26 -0.94
C LEU A 105 -9.92 0.70 -1.75
N ARG A 106 -10.55 1.55 -2.56
CA ARG A 106 -11.68 1.17 -3.43
C ARG A 106 -11.19 0.96 -4.85
N ASP A 107 -11.94 0.15 -5.59
CA ASP A 107 -11.68 -0.13 -7.01
C ASP A 107 -10.29 -0.75 -7.25
N VAL A 108 -9.85 -1.57 -6.29
CA VAL A 108 -8.60 -2.32 -6.32
C VAL A 108 -8.89 -3.78 -6.61
N GLY A 109 -8.68 -4.21 -7.86
CA GLY A 109 -8.92 -5.60 -8.30
C GLY A 109 -9.22 -5.67 -9.79
#